data_AF-A0A850A5A7-F1
#
_entry.id   AF-A0A850A5A7-F1
#
_cell.length_a   1.000
_cell.length_b   1.000
_cell.length_c   1.000
_cell.angle_alpha   90.00
_cell.angle_beta   90.00
_cell.angle_gamma   90.00
#
_symmetry.space_group_name_H-M   'P 1'
#
loop_
_entity.id
_entity.type
_entity.pdbx_description
1 polymer ?
#
loop_
_entity_poly.entity_id
_entity_poly.type
_entity_poly.pdbx_seq_one_letter_code
_entity_poly.pdbx_strand_id
1 'polypeptide(L)'
;DLPAILKEVVLSKRGLVIVVGGTGSGKSTTLATMVGYRNERTRGHIVTIEDPVEYVHQHKGCVITHREVGVDTESWHNALKNTLRQAPDVILIGEIRDRETMEYGIQFAETGHLVLATLHANSSNQALDRIINFFPDERREQLLMDMSLNIRALVSQRLIPRESGSGRIAAMEIMLASPLIQDLIFKGEVAKIKEVMARSTQRKRAEEEVRLQELPVKTGAAGGGNGRGRGSGRGRPLSGAGQSPIFVPLVTLTLFSAACYNRASSASPHSARFLKARSFSNPTQSLRVFVSYG
;
A
#
# COMPACT_ATOMS: atom_id res chain seq x y z
N ASP A 1 3.63 10.19 3.77
CA ASP A 1 2.89 10.18 2.49
C ASP A 1 2.12 8.90 2.23
N LEU A 2 0.85 9.01 1.84
CA LEU A 2 0.01 7.86 1.52
C LEU A 2 0.54 7.10 0.27
N PRO A 3 0.66 5.76 0.30
CA PRO A 3 1.03 4.97 -0.89
C PRO A 3 0.12 5.28 -2.08
N ALA A 4 0.68 5.28 -3.30
CA ALA A 4 -0.07 5.58 -4.52
C ALA A 4 -1.33 4.72 -4.66
N ILE A 5 -1.25 3.44 -4.29
CA ILE A 5 -2.40 2.54 -4.36
C ILE A 5 -3.54 2.93 -3.40
N LEU A 6 -3.25 3.48 -2.22
CA LEU A 6 -4.30 3.91 -1.29
C LEU A 6 -4.95 5.23 -1.73
N LYS A 7 -4.21 6.07 -2.47
CA LYS A 7 -4.78 7.24 -3.15
C LYS A 7 -5.80 6.83 -4.20
N GLU A 8 -5.54 5.78 -4.97
CA GLU A 8 -6.51 5.24 -5.94
C GLU A 8 -7.71 4.60 -5.24
N VAL A 9 -7.46 3.82 -4.18
CA VAL A 9 -8.52 3.16 -3.41
C VAL A 9 -9.50 4.17 -2.83
N VAL A 10 -9.01 5.25 -2.18
CA VAL A 10 -9.90 6.22 -1.54
C VAL A 10 -10.71 7.05 -2.54
N LEU A 11 -10.29 7.15 -3.80
CA LEU A 11 -11.07 7.82 -4.85
C LEU A 11 -12.14 6.91 -5.47
N SER A 12 -12.24 5.64 -5.06
CA SER A 12 -13.29 4.73 -5.53
C SER A 12 -14.68 5.26 -5.15
N LYS A 13 -15.65 5.13 -6.05
CA LYS A 13 -17.02 5.60 -5.80
C LYS A 13 -17.70 4.82 -4.66
N ARG A 14 -17.48 3.51 -4.60
CA ARG A 14 -18.11 2.59 -3.66
C ARG A 14 -17.15 1.50 -3.19
N GLY A 15 -17.58 0.76 -2.17
CA GLY A 15 -16.93 -0.44 -1.68
C GLY A 15 -16.46 -0.31 -0.24
N LEU A 16 -15.96 -1.40 0.32
CA LEU A 16 -15.55 -1.50 1.72
C LEU A 16 -14.03 -1.56 1.82
N VAL A 17 -13.45 -0.60 2.55
CA VAL A 17 -12.02 -0.51 2.82
C VAL A 17 -11.78 -0.61 4.32
N ILE A 18 -11.04 -1.62 4.74
CA ILE A 18 -10.77 -1.87 6.16
C ILE A 18 -9.28 -1.74 6.44
N VAL A 19 -8.91 -0.85 7.35
CA VAL A 19 -7.54 -0.71 7.87
C VAL A 19 -7.44 -1.48 9.18
N VAL A 20 -6.52 -2.43 9.25
CA VAL A 20 -6.33 -3.30 10.41
C VAL A 20 -4.95 -3.17 11.02
N GLY A 21 -4.88 -3.41 12.32
CA GLY A 21 -3.63 -3.34 13.09
C GLY A 21 -3.89 -3.29 14.60
N GLY A 22 -2.85 -3.54 15.38
CA GLY A 22 -2.87 -3.38 16.83
C GLY A 22 -3.09 -1.92 17.27
N THR A 23 -3.27 -1.70 18.56
CA THR A 23 -3.33 -0.35 19.16
C THR A 23 -2.04 0.42 18.87
N GLY A 24 -2.15 1.71 18.55
CA GLY A 24 -0.99 2.54 18.23
C GLY A 24 -0.29 2.20 16.92
N SER A 25 -0.91 1.39 16.04
CA SER A 25 -0.37 1.09 14.71
C SER A 25 -0.55 2.23 13.70
N GLY A 26 -1.32 3.28 14.04
CA GLY A 26 -1.57 4.45 13.19
C GLY A 26 -2.70 4.26 12.16
N LYS A 27 -3.68 3.39 12.43
CA LYS A 27 -4.84 3.13 11.55
C LYS A 27 -5.63 4.43 11.28
N SER A 28 -5.99 5.12 12.35
CA SER A 28 -6.75 6.37 12.32
C SER A 28 -5.99 7.45 11.54
N THR A 29 -4.67 7.57 11.73
CA THR A 29 -3.82 8.47 10.93
C THR A 29 -3.86 8.15 9.43
N THR A 30 -3.80 6.87 9.06
CA THR A 30 -3.92 6.45 7.66
C THR A 30 -5.30 6.78 7.09
N LEU A 31 -6.38 6.50 7.83
CA LEU A 31 -7.73 6.86 7.40
C LEU A 31 -7.94 8.37 7.29
N ALA A 32 -7.47 9.14 8.26
CA ALA A 32 -7.52 10.61 8.22
C ALA A 32 -6.76 11.14 6.98
N THR A 33 -5.60 10.57 6.66
CA THR A 33 -4.85 10.94 5.46
C THR A 33 -5.62 10.58 4.18
N MET A 34 -6.28 9.42 4.14
CA MET A 34 -7.13 9.01 3.03
C MET A 34 -8.33 9.94 2.85
N VAL A 35 -9.06 10.24 3.93
CA VAL A 35 -10.21 11.17 3.93
C VAL A 35 -9.77 12.56 3.48
N GLY A 36 -8.67 13.09 4.02
CA GLY A 36 -8.10 14.37 3.61
C GLY A 36 -7.75 14.41 2.12
N TYR A 37 -7.11 13.36 1.61
CA TYR A 37 -6.77 13.24 0.18
C TYR A 37 -8.01 13.25 -0.72
N ARG A 38 -9.08 12.56 -0.31
CA ARG A 38 -10.35 12.57 -1.05
C ARG A 38 -11.04 13.93 -0.98
N ASN A 39 -11.11 14.53 0.21
CA ASN A 39 -11.71 15.84 0.46
C ASN A 39 -11.09 16.94 -0.42
N GLU A 40 -9.80 16.87 -0.72
CA GLU A 40 -9.11 17.84 -1.58
C GLU A 40 -9.36 17.64 -3.09
N ARG A 41 -9.84 16.46 -3.51
CA ARG A 41 -9.85 16.03 -4.92
C ARG A 41 -11.22 15.72 -5.47
N THR A 42 -12.20 15.52 -4.61
CA THR A 42 -13.56 15.17 -4.99
C THR A 42 -14.56 16.16 -4.42
N ARG A 43 -15.82 16.04 -4.86
CA ARG A 43 -16.96 16.74 -4.29
C ARG A 43 -17.94 15.70 -3.76
N GLY A 44 -18.57 16.00 -2.64
CA GLY A 44 -19.52 15.10 -2.01
C GLY A 44 -19.66 15.34 -0.51
N HIS A 45 -20.32 14.40 0.15
CA HIS A 45 -20.53 14.40 1.58
C HIS A 45 -19.79 13.21 2.24
N ILE A 46 -18.94 13.51 3.21
CA ILE A 46 -18.24 12.52 4.02
C ILE A 46 -18.82 12.57 5.43
N VAL A 47 -19.26 11.44 5.95
CA VAL A 47 -19.70 11.31 7.34
C VAL A 47 -18.71 10.45 8.09
N THR A 48 -18.22 10.90 9.24
CA THR A 48 -17.42 10.09 10.17
C THR A 48 -18.22 9.79 11.42
N ILE A 49 -18.15 8.55 11.90
CA ILE A 49 -18.75 8.12 13.16
C ILE A 49 -17.62 7.51 14.00
N GLU A 50 -17.29 8.13 15.13
CA GLU A 50 -16.10 7.83 15.92
C GLU A 50 -16.39 7.87 17.43
N ASP A 51 -15.47 7.35 18.25
CA ASP A 51 -15.57 7.29 19.71
C ASP A 51 -14.15 7.26 20.34
N PRO A 52 -13.54 8.41 20.64
CA PRO A 52 -13.92 9.78 20.25
C PRO A 52 -13.42 10.15 18.84
N VAL A 53 -13.77 11.34 18.34
CA VAL A 53 -13.22 11.87 17.08
C VAL A 53 -11.72 12.14 17.24
N GLU A 54 -10.89 11.45 16.45
CA GLU A 54 -9.42 11.59 16.56
C GLU A 54 -8.85 12.73 15.69
N TYR A 55 -9.46 12.98 14.53
CA TYR A 55 -9.00 13.98 13.57
C TYR A 55 -10.17 14.82 13.06
N VAL A 56 -10.08 16.14 13.23
CA VAL A 56 -11.07 17.07 12.69
C VAL A 56 -10.65 17.50 11.29
N HIS A 57 -11.48 17.19 10.30
CA HIS A 57 -11.26 17.59 8.92
C HIS A 57 -12.03 18.86 8.56
N GLN A 58 -11.31 19.90 8.12
CA GLN A 58 -11.91 21.09 7.56
C GLN A 58 -12.63 20.78 6.23
N HIS A 59 -13.74 21.46 5.96
CA HIS A 59 -14.39 21.39 4.66
C HIS A 59 -13.45 21.88 3.55
N LYS A 60 -13.39 21.16 2.42
CA LYS A 60 -12.64 21.56 1.23
C LYS A 60 -13.48 21.32 -0.02
N GLY A 61 -13.15 20.29 -0.80
CA GLY A 61 -13.99 19.84 -1.91
C GLY A 61 -15.25 19.12 -1.43
N CYS A 62 -15.18 18.48 -0.26
CA CYS A 62 -16.30 17.80 0.36
C CYS A 62 -16.82 18.56 1.60
N VAL A 63 -18.12 18.39 1.85
CA VAL A 63 -18.72 18.64 3.18
C VAL A 63 -18.37 17.44 4.06
N ILE A 64 -17.98 17.70 5.31
CA ILE A 64 -17.57 16.65 6.25
C ILE A 64 -18.33 16.81 7.55
N THR A 65 -19.11 15.81 7.90
CA THR A 65 -19.83 15.75 9.17
C THR A 65 -19.13 14.75 10.07
N HIS A 66 -18.68 15.19 11.24
CA HIS A 66 -18.13 14.31 12.27
C HIS A 66 -19.24 14.02 13.28
N ARG A 67 -19.29 12.79 13.78
CA ARG A 67 -20.27 12.36 14.78
C ARG A 67 -19.57 11.52 15.83
N GLU A 68 -19.50 12.05 17.04
CA GLU A 68 -18.96 11.34 18.19
C GLU A 68 -20.07 10.58 18.94
N VAL A 69 -19.86 9.28 19.15
CA VAL A 69 -20.77 8.46 19.95
C VAL A 69 -20.69 8.86 21.42
N GLY A 70 -21.84 9.04 22.06
CA GLY A 70 -21.96 9.56 23.43
C GLY A 70 -22.07 11.08 23.52
N VAL A 71 -21.77 11.83 22.44
CA VAL A 71 -21.86 13.30 22.40
C VAL A 71 -22.88 13.76 21.35
N ASP A 72 -22.70 13.39 20.09
CA ASP A 72 -23.58 13.79 18.97
C ASP A 72 -24.67 12.76 18.66
N THR A 73 -24.54 11.56 19.21
CA THR A 73 -25.45 10.42 19.04
C THR A 73 -25.35 9.48 20.23
N GLU A 74 -26.46 8.91 20.67
CA GLU A 74 -26.48 8.05 21.87
C GLU A 74 -25.77 6.71 21.67
N SER A 75 -25.77 6.18 20.44
CA SER A 75 -25.21 4.86 20.13
C SER A 75 -24.73 4.75 18.70
N TRP A 76 -23.87 3.74 18.45
CA TRP A 76 -23.42 3.34 17.11
C TRP A 76 -24.60 2.99 16.20
N HIS A 77 -25.59 2.25 16.69
CA HIS A 77 -26.79 1.89 15.93
C HIS A 77 -27.53 3.14 15.42
N ASN A 78 -27.81 4.09 16.32
CA ASN A 78 -28.50 5.33 15.98
C ASN A 78 -27.70 6.16 14.98
N ALA A 79 -26.37 6.21 15.14
CA ALA A 79 -25.46 6.92 14.25
C ALA A 79 -25.51 6.36 12.82
N LEU A 80 -25.32 5.04 12.69
CA LEU A 80 -25.26 4.34 11.42
C LEU A 80 -26.61 4.41 10.70
N LYS A 81 -27.71 4.13 11.41
CA LYS A 81 -29.07 4.17 10.85
C LYS A 81 -29.43 5.56 10.30
N ASN A 82 -29.07 6.62 11.00
CA ASN A 82 -29.38 7.99 10.58
C ASN A 82 -28.50 8.49 9.43
N THR A 83 -27.32 7.90 9.25
CA THR A 83 -26.36 8.30 8.22
C THR A 83 -26.91 8.17 6.81
N LEU A 84 -27.71 7.13 6.52
CA LEU A 84 -28.36 6.96 5.20
C LEU A 84 -29.27 8.11 4.78
N ARG A 85 -29.83 8.86 5.74
CA ARG A 85 -30.69 10.01 5.47
C ARG A 85 -29.91 11.28 5.17
N GLN A 86 -28.60 11.27 5.36
CA GLN A 86 -27.74 12.43 5.09
C GLN A 86 -27.12 12.40 3.69
N ALA A 87 -27.56 11.48 2.83
CA ALA A 87 -27.04 11.28 1.47
C ALA A 87 -25.49 11.33 1.40
N PRO A 88 -24.78 10.52 2.21
CA PRO A 88 -23.32 10.49 2.18
C PRO A 88 -22.82 9.90 0.85
N ASP A 89 -21.62 10.28 0.43
CA ASP A 89 -20.85 9.57 -0.59
C ASP A 89 -19.81 8.64 0.06
N VAL A 90 -19.34 9.01 1.25
CA VAL A 90 -18.32 8.30 2.01
C VAL A 90 -18.73 8.22 3.46
N ILE A 91 -18.56 7.05 4.05
CA ILE A 91 -18.84 6.81 5.46
C ILE A 91 -17.58 6.25 6.11
N LEU A 92 -17.05 6.94 7.12
CA LEU A 92 -16.00 6.43 7.99
C LEU A 92 -16.63 5.89 9.26
N ILE A 93 -16.41 4.60 9.52
CA ILE A 93 -16.78 3.92 10.76
C ILE A 93 -15.49 3.77 11.59
N GLY A 94 -15.40 4.45 12.72
CA GLY A 94 -14.18 4.53 13.53
C GLY A 94 -13.60 3.14 13.82
N GLU A 95 -14.43 2.22 14.31
CA GLU A 95 -14.02 0.83 14.55
C GLU A 95 -15.19 -0.14 14.43
N ILE A 96 -14.95 -1.29 13.78
CA ILE A 96 -15.88 -2.42 13.75
C ILE A 96 -15.53 -3.38 14.89
N ARG A 97 -16.41 -3.45 15.90
CA ARG A 97 -16.25 -4.29 17.10
C ARG A 97 -17.19 -5.49 17.14
N ASP A 98 -18.30 -5.43 16.43
CA ASP A 98 -19.39 -6.40 16.49
C ASP A 98 -20.04 -6.65 15.11
N ARG A 99 -20.95 -7.63 15.10
CA ARG A 99 -21.72 -8.05 13.92
C ARG A 99 -22.54 -6.91 13.33
N GLU A 100 -23.23 -6.16 14.17
CA GLU A 100 -24.19 -5.13 13.73
C GLU A 100 -23.49 -3.99 12.99
N THR A 101 -22.36 -3.53 13.54
CA THR A 101 -21.54 -2.49 12.91
C THR A 101 -20.96 -2.99 11.57
N MET A 102 -20.55 -4.27 11.51
CA MET A 102 -20.08 -4.88 10.27
C MET A 102 -21.20 -5.01 9.22
N GLU A 103 -22.41 -5.41 9.62
CA GLU A 103 -23.59 -5.47 8.75
C GLU A 103 -23.89 -4.12 8.11
N TYR A 104 -23.87 -3.03 8.89
CA TYR A 104 -24.00 -1.67 8.35
C TYR A 104 -22.89 -1.32 7.35
N GLY A 105 -21.64 -1.66 7.67
CA GLY A 105 -20.51 -1.41 6.77
C GLY A 105 -20.66 -2.11 5.41
N ILE A 106 -21.16 -3.34 5.40
CA ILE A 106 -21.45 -4.09 4.17
C ILE A 106 -22.63 -3.47 3.42
N GLN A 107 -23.73 -3.20 4.13
CA GLN A 107 -24.95 -2.63 3.53
C GLN A 107 -24.70 -1.26 2.88
N PHE A 108 -23.89 -0.41 3.52
CA PHE A 108 -23.49 0.88 2.94
C PHE A 108 -22.67 0.71 1.67
N ALA A 109 -21.72 -0.23 1.66
CA ALA A 109 -20.94 -0.52 0.47
C ALA A 109 -21.80 -1.06 -0.69
N GLU A 110 -22.75 -1.94 -0.38
CA GLU A 110 -23.70 -2.52 -1.33
C GLU A 110 -24.61 -1.46 -1.95
N THR A 111 -25.12 -0.54 -1.13
CA THR A 111 -25.98 0.58 -1.56
C THR A 111 -25.22 1.70 -2.29
N GLY A 112 -23.92 1.53 -2.56
CA GLY A 112 -23.16 2.40 -3.46
C GLY A 112 -22.24 3.40 -2.78
N HIS A 113 -22.03 3.31 -1.47
CA HIS A 113 -21.16 4.20 -0.72
C HIS A 113 -19.72 3.66 -0.65
N LEU A 114 -18.74 4.56 -0.51
CA LEU A 114 -17.41 4.14 -0.07
C LEU A 114 -17.38 4.10 1.46
N VAL A 115 -17.12 2.93 2.03
CA VAL A 115 -17.01 2.73 3.48
C VAL A 115 -15.54 2.57 3.85
N LEU A 116 -15.09 3.39 4.79
CA LEU A 116 -13.78 3.30 5.42
C LEU A 116 -13.98 2.83 6.86
N ALA A 117 -13.24 1.82 7.29
CA ALA A 117 -13.36 1.36 8.66
C ALA A 117 -12.02 0.90 9.24
N THR A 118 -11.95 0.84 10.57
CA THR A 118 -10.86 0.11 11.24
C THR A 118 -11.35 -1.16 11.91
N LEU A 119 -10.44 -2.12 12.05
CA LEU A 119 -10.68 -3.35 12.80
C LEU A 119 -9.38 -3.85 13.44
N HIS A 120 -9.46 -4.44 14.63
CA HIS A 120 -8.29 -5.02 15.29
C HIS A 120 -7.96 -6.42 14.78
N ALA A 121 -6.96 -6.50 13.90
CA ALA A 121 -6.33 -7.74 13.44
C ALA A 121 -4.87 -7.48 13.05
N ASN A 122 -4.05 -8.53 13.01
CA ASN A 122 -2.62 -8.38 12.70
C ASN A 122 -2.28 -8.55 11.21
N SER A 123 -3.21 -9.09 10.41
CA SER A 123 -3.01 -9.35 8.98
C SER A 123 -4.36 -9.41 8.25
N SER A 124 -4.33 -9.38 6.92
CA SER A 124 -5.53 -9.38 6.09
C SER A 124 -6.37 -10.64 6.24
N ASN A 125 -5.72 -11.80 6.32
CA ASN A 125 -6.42 -13.08 6.54
C ASN A 125 -7.05 -13.16 7.94
N GLN A 126 -6.34 -12.72 9.00
CA GLN A 126 -6.90 -12.70 10.37
C GLN A 126 -8.08 -11.74 10.50
N ALA A 127 -8.07 -10.64 9.72
CA ALA A 127 -9.19 -9.72 9.68
C ALA A 127 -10.44 -10.38 9.07
N LEU A 128 -10.28 -11.12 7.97
CA LEU A 128 -11.38 -11.89 7.38
C LEU A 128 -11.90 -12.97 8.34
N ASP A 129 -11.01 -13.75 8.96
CA ASP A 129 -11.40 -14.76 9.96
C ASP A 129 -12.19 -14.12 11.11
N ARG A 130 -11.75 -12.95 11.60
CA ARG A 130 -12.45 -12.21 12.66
C ARG A 130 -13.82 -11.72 12.21
N ILE A 131 -13.94 -11.20 10.99
CA ILE A 131 -15.22 -10.77 10.42
C ILE A 131 -16.18 -11.96 10.33
N ILE A 132 -15.70 -13.11 9.83
CA ILE A 132 -16.51 -14.35 9.74
C ILE A 132 -17.02 -14.75 11.13
N ASN A 133 -16.18 -14.66 12.16
CA ASN A 133 -16.54 -15.03 13.53
C ASN A 133 -17.52 -14.05 14.20
N PHE A 134 -17.84 -12.89 13.61
CA PHE A 134 -18.95 -12.06 14.09
C PHE A 134 -20.31 -12.67 13.75
N PHE A 135 -20.38 -13.56 12.76
CA PHE A 135 -21.64 -14.07 12.23
C PHE A 135 -21.84 -15.53 12.63
N PRO A 136 -23.09 -15.92 12.95
CA PRO A 136 -23.41 -17.32 13.19
C PRO A 136 -23.29 -18.12 11.88
N ASP A 137 -23.10 -19.44 12.00
CA ASP A 137 -22.75 -20.32 10.88
C ASP A 137 -23.77 -20.27 9.74
N GLU A 138 -25.05 -20.11 10.05
CA GLU A 138 -26.14 -20.04 9.08
C GLU A 138 -26.10 -18.78 8.21
N ARG A 139 -25.41 -17.73 8.66
CA ARG A 139 -25.26 -16.46 7.91
C ARG A 139 -23.92 -16.34 7.18
N ARG A 140 -23.00 -17.30 7.35
CA ARG A 140 -21.64 -17.20 6.79
C ARG A 140 -21.63 -17.17 5.27
N GLU A 141 -22.44 -17.99 4.60
CA GLU A 141 -22.48 -18.01 3.14
C GLU A 141 -22.91 -16.65 2.56
N GLN A 142 -23.96 -16.05 3.13
CA GLN A 142 -24.40 -14.71 2.77
C GLN A 142 -23.31 -13.66 3.03
N LEU A 143 -22.68 -13.70 4.21
CA LEU A 143 -21.58 -12.80 4.55
C LEU A 143 -20.43 -12.89 3.54
N LEU A 144 -20.00 -14.11 3.19
CA LEU A 144 -18.89 -14.32 2.25
C LEU A 144 -19.25 -13.83 0.86
N MET A 145 -20.50 -14.04 0.43
CA MET A 145 -21.03 -13.47 -0.81
C MET A 145 -20.96 -11.95 -0.79
N ASP A 146 -21.54 -11.30 0.22
CA ASP A 146 -21.59 -9.84 0.31
C ASP A 146 -20.18 -9.24 0.41
N MET A 147 -19.30 -9.86 1.20
CA MET A 147 -17.90 -9.46 1.32
C MET A 147 -17.16 -9.58 0.00
N SER A 148 -17.37 -10.66 -0.76
CA SER A 148 -16.71 -10.86 -2.06
C SER A 148 -17.06 -9.78 -3.08
N LEU A 149 -18.31 -9.30 -3.05
CA LEU A 149 -18.82 -8.29 -3.96
C LEU A 149 -18.44 -6.86 -3.53
N ASN A 150 -18.42 -6.60 -2.23
CA ASN A 150 -18.31 -5.25 -1.70
C ASN A 150 -16.91 -4.86 -1.23
N ILE A 151 -16.03 -5.82 -0.88
CA ILE A 151 -14.69 -5.49 -0.42
C ILE A 151 -13.89 -4.82 -1.56
N ARG A 152 -13.24 -3.71 -1.23
CA ARG A 152 -12.36 -2.98 -2.16
C ARG A 152 -10.90 -3.19 -1.82
N ALA A 153 -10.57 -3.06 -0.52
CA ALA A 153 -9.22 -3.26 -0.02
C ALA A 153 -9.21 -3.59 1.47
N LEU A 154 -8.19 -4.34 1.90
CA LEU A 154 -7.88 -4.59 3.29
C LEU A 154 -6.41 -4.24 3.53
N VAL A 155 -6.15 -3.35 4.47
CA VAL A 155 -4.82 -2.76 4.71
C VAL A 155 -4.36 -3.14 6.11
N SER A 156 -3.42 -4.08 6.23
CA SER A 156 -2.78 -4.38 7.51
C SER A 156 -1.59 -3.46 7.75
N GLN A 157 -1.56 -2.80 8.90
CA GLN A 157 -0.56 -1.79 9.26
C GLN A 157 0.13 -2.11 10.58
N ARG A 158 1.45 -1.91 10.60
CA ARG A 158 2.28 -1.94 11.81
C ARG A 158 3.28 -0.78 11.77
N LEU A 159 3.65 -0.24 12.93
CA LEU A 159 4.74 0.73 13.02
C LEU A 159 6.04 0.02 13.40
N ILE A 160 7.10 0.30 12.65
CA ILE A 160 8.44 -0.25 12.85
C ILE A 160 9.38 0.92 13.19
N PRO A 161 10.33 0.77 14.13
CA PRO A 161 11.35 1.79 14.37
C PRO A 161 12.18 2.03 13.11
N ARG A 162 12.58 3.28 12.87
CA ARG A 162 13.52 3.61 11.80
C ARG A 162 14.93 3.17 12.15
N GLU A 163 15.73 2.83 11.14
CA GLU A 163 17.16 2.54 11.31
C GLU A 163 17.93 3.74 11.89
N SER A 164 17.48 4.97 11.60
CA SER A 164 18.05 6.20 12.17
C SER A 164 17.85 6.36 13.67
N GLY A 165 17.08 5.48 14.33
CA GLY A 165 16.81 5.52 15.77
C GLY A 165 15.75 6.56 16.19
N SER A 166 15.44 7.53 15.34
CA SER A 166 14.42 8.56 15.60
C SER A 166 13.13 8.28 14.82
N GLY A 167 12.01 8.11 15.53
CA GLY A 167 10.69 7.96 14.92
C GLY A 167 10.36 6.55 14.41
N ARG A 168 9.19 6.43 13.78
CA ARG A 168 8.64 5.17 13.29
C ARG A 168 8.24 5.28 11.81
N ILE A 169 8.15 4.14 11.15
CA ILE A 169 7.72 4.00 9.76
C ILE A 169 6.58 2.99 9.70
N ALA A 170 5.51 3.29 8.95
CA ALA A 170 4.40 2.38 8.80
C ALA A 170 4.74 1.31 7.76
N ALA A 171 4.76 0.04 8.15
CA ALA A 171 4.81 -1.10 7.26
C ALA A 171 3.38 -1.55 6.95
N MET A 172 3.01 -1.49 5.68
CA MET A 172 1.68 -1.84 5.21
C MET A 172 1.70 -3.09 4.32
N GLU A 173 0.76 -4.00 4.56
CA GLU A 173 0.35 -5.08 3.66
C GLU A 173 -1.03 -4.71 3.11
N ILE A 174 -1.18 -4.69 1.78
CA ILE A 174 -2.40 -4.19 1.12
C ILE A 174 -2.98 -5.30 0.24
N MET A 175 -4.13 -5.84 0.65
CA MET A 175 -4.96 -6.72 -0.16
C MET A 175 -5.92 -5.87 -1.00
N LEU A 176 -5.93 -6.09 -2.32
CA LEU A 176 -6.93 -5.51 -3.21
C LEU A 176 -7.89 -6.60 -3.68
N ALA A 177 -9.16 -6.23 -3.89
CA ALA A 177 -10.17 -7.14 -4.43
C ALA A 177 -9.96 -7.40 -5.93
N SER A 178 -9.03 -8.30 -6.26
CA SER A 178 -8.93 -8.86 -7.62
C SER A 178 -9.98 -9.97 -7.80
N PRO A 179 -10.34 -10.35 -9.04
CA PRO A 179 -11.30 -11.43 -9.28
C PRO A 179 -10.95 -12.74 -8.55
N LEU A 180 -9.65 -13.07 -8.47
CA LEU A 180 -9.19 -14.24 -7.71
C LEU A 180 -9.39 -14.08 -6.20
N ILE A 181 -9.11 -12.91 -5.64
CA ILE A 181 -9.35 -12.66 -4.21
C ILE A 181 -10.85 -12.70 -3.89
N GLN A 182 -11.69 -12.14 -4.76
CA GLN A 182 -13.15 -12.19 -4.61
C GLN A 182 -13.66 -13.63 -4.62
N ASP A 183 -13.22 -14.46 -5.57
CA ASP A 183 -13.57 -15.89 -5.63
C ASP A 183 -13.11 -16.66 -4.38
N LEU A 184 -11.90 -16.39 -3.88
CA LEU A 184 -11.41 -17.01 -2.64
C LEU A 184 -12.22 -16.58 -1.41
N ILE A 185 -12.64 -15.31 -1.32
CA ILE A 185 -13.52 -14.83 -0.25
C ILE A 185 -14.89 -15.51 -0.36
N PHE A 186 -15.48 -15.55 -1.56
CA PHE A 186 -16.77 -16.20 -1.80
C PHE A 186 -16.76 -17.67 -1.35
N LYS A 187 -15.67 -18.40 -1.61
CA LYS A 187 -15.50 -19.81 -1.19
C LYS A 187 -15.08 -19.98 0.28
N GLY A 188 -14.78 -18.91 1.00
CA GLY A 188 -14.26 -18.97 2.37
C GLY A 188 -12.82 -19.51 2.47
N GLU A 189 -12.06 -19.53 1.39
CA GLU A 189 -10.70 -20.07 1.32
C GLU A 189 -9.64 -19.05 1.80
N VAL A 190 -9.85 -18.48 2.99
CA VAL A 190 -9.06 -17.36 3.56
C VAL A 190 -7.56 -17.68 3.66
N ALA A 191 -7.20 -18.95 3.89
CA ALA A 191 -5.80 -19.38 3.96
C ALA A 191 -5.04 -19.15 2.63
N LYS A 192 -5.70 -19.37 1.48
CA LYS A 192 -5.07 -19.25 0.16
C LYS A 192 -4.82 -17.79 -0.25
N ILE A 193 -5.58 -16.84 0.32
CA ILE A 193 -5.42 -15.40 0.07
C ILE A 193 -3.99 -14.94 0.39
N LYS A 194 -3.40 -15.45 1.49
CA LYS A 194 -2.04 -15.10 1.90
C LYS A 194 -1.01 -15.48 0.84
N GLU A 195 -1.18 -16.64 0.21
CA GLU A 195 -0.28 -17.11 -0.85
C GLU A 195 -0.41 -16.23 -2.10
N VAL A 196 -1.64 -15.87 -2.49
CA VAL A 196 -1.91 -14.98 -3.63
C VAL A 196 -1.25 -13.61 -3.41
N MET A 197 -1.37 -13.05 -2.21
CA MET A 197 -0.75 -11.77 -1.87
C MET A 197 0.79 -11.83 -1.91
N ALA A 198 1.38 -12.94 -1.46
CA ALA A 198 2.83 -13.15 -1.50
C ALA A 198 3.36 -13.27 -2.95
N ARG A 199 2.64 -13.97 -3.84
CA ARG A 199 3.02 -14.09 -5.27
C ARG A 199 2.90 -12.76 -6.01
N SER A 200 1.82 -12.02 -5.77
CA SER A 200 1.56 -10.72 -6.42
C SER A 200 2.64 -9.68 -6.08
N THR A 201 3.09 -9.71 -4.83
CA THR A 201 4.22 -8.94 -4.31
C THR A 201 5.52 -9.24 -5.08
N GLN A 202 5.85 -10.52 -5.24
CA GLN A 202 7.07 -10.93 -5.94
C GLN A 202 7.05 -10.48 -7.39
N ARG A 203 5.89 -10.58 -8.05
CA ARG A 203 5.74 -10.14 -9.44
C ARG A 203 5.97 -8.64 -9.59
N LYS A 204 5.34 -7.81 -8.74
CA LYS A 204 5.56 -6.35 -8.75
C LYS A 204 7.01 -5.96 -8.50
N ARG A 205 7.70 -6.66 -7.59
CA ARG A 205 9.14 -6.44 -7.35
C ARG A 205 9.98 -6.76 -8.57
N ALA A 206 9.73 -7.90 -9.21
CA ALA A 206 10.45 -8.29 -10.41
C ALA A 206 10.19 -7.30 -11.57
N GLU A 207 8.95 -6.85 -11.75
CA GLU A 207 8.58 -5.83 -12.73
C GLU A 207 9.28 -4.48 -12.46
N GLU A 208 9.38 -4.07 -11.20
CA GLU A 208 10.04 -2.82 -10.80
C GLU A 208 11.58 -2.92 -10.91
N GLU A 209 12.16 -4.07 -10.60
CA GLU A 209 13.59 -4.34 -10.75
C GLU A 209 14.02 -4.34 -12.23
N VAL A 210 13.22 -4.94 -13.12
CA VAL A 210 13.43 -4.86 -14.58
C VAL A 210 13.34 -3.41 -15.06
N ARG A 211 12.32 -2.66 -14.59
CA ARG A 211 12.14 -1.25 -14.98
C ARG A 211 13.29 -0.35 -14.55
N LEU A 212 13.93 -0.63 -13.42
CA LEU A 212 15.11 0.12 -12.95
C LEU A 212 16.38 -0.19 -13.78
N GLN A 213 16.50 -1.40 -14.32
CA GLN A 213 17.60 -1.78 -15.21
C GLN A 213 17.48 -1.14 -16.61
N GLU A 214 16.26 -0.80 -17.04
CA GLU A 214 16.00 -0.13 -18.32
C GLU A 214 16.17 1.40 -18.27
N LEU A 215 16.37 1.99 -17.10
CA LEU A 215 16.61 3.44 -17.01
C LEU A 215 18.02 3.78 -17.50
N PRO A 216 18.18 4.71 -18.46
CA PRO A 216 19.49 5.10 -18.93
C PRO A 216 20.29 5.74 -17.79
N VAL A 217 21.40 5.11 -17.44
CA VAL A 217 22.40 5.68 -16.52
C VAL A 217 22.85 7.00 -17.11
N LYS A 218 22.41 8.12 -16.53
CA LYS A 218 22.95 9.43 -16.86
C LYS A 218 24.41 9.44 -16.44
N THR A 219 25.32 9.21 -17.38
CA THR A 219 26.73 9.48 -17.20
C THR A 219 26.87 10.98 -16.95
N GLY A 220 27.20 11.34 -15.72
CA GLY A 220 27.45 12.73 -15.33
C GLY A 220 28.63 13.26 -16.13
N ALA A 221 28.35 14.10 -17.12
CA ALA A 221 29.37 14.93 -17.74
C ALA A 221 29.85 15.93 -16.67
N ALA A 222 31.09 15.74 -16.21
CA ALA A 222 31.79 16.71 -15.38
C ALA A 222 31.91 18.03 -16.15
N GLY A 223 31.23 19.06 -15.66
CA GLY A 223 31.35 20.43 -16.16
C GLY A 223 32.70 21.02 -15.77
N GLY A 224 33.71 20.85 -16.62
CA GLY A 224 34.95 21.62 -16.60
C GLY A 224 34.87 22.75 -17.62
N GLY A 225 34.44 23.94 -17.20
CA GLY A 225 34.39 25.14 -18.04
C GLY A 225 35.35 26.22 -17.54
N ASN A 226 36.58 26.22 -18.05
CA ASN A 226 37.52 27.33 -17.92
C ASN A 226 37.99 27.70 -19.35
N GLY A 227 37.90 28.97 -19.74
CA GLY A 227 38.44 29.41 -21.03
C GLY A 227 37.76 30.64 -21.66
N ARG A 228 38.25 31.82 -21.29
CA ARG A 228 38.17 33.03 -22.14
C ARG A 228 39.06 32.84 -23.38
N GLY A 229 38.66 33.29 -24.56
CA GLY A 229 39.60 33.46 -25.67
C GLY A 229 38.99 33.61 -27.07
N ARG A 230 39.06 34.84 -27.58
CA ARG A 230 38.77 35.35 -28.93
C ARG A 230 39.21 34.45 -30.10
N GLY A 231 38.50 34.54 -31.23
CA GLY A 231 39.03 34.13 -32.55
C GLY A 231 38.01 34.10 -33.68
N SER A 232 37.94 35.18 -34.45
CA SER A 232 37.28 35.27 -35.76
C SER A 232 38.05 34.48 -36.83
N GLY A 233 37.35 33.79 -37.75
CA GLY A 233 38.00 33.31 -38.99
C GLY A 233 37.18 32.28 -39.76
N ARG A 234 36.74 32.66 -40.96
CA ARG A 234 36.04 31.84 -41.96
C ARG A 234 36.97 30.83 -42.62
N GLY A 235 36.46 29.66 -43.01
CA GLY A 235 37.10 28.75 -43.96
C GLY A 235 36.43 27.37 -44.06
N ARG A 236 35.70 27.13 -45.16
CA ARG A 236 35.33 25.81 -45.71
C ARG A 236 36.33 25.46 -46.84
N PRO A 237 36.29 24.27 -47.49
CA PRO A 237 36.13 22.87 -47.02
C PRO A 237 37.20 21.95 -47.71
N LEU A 238 36.92 20.63 -47.82
CA LEU A 238 37.62 19.52 -48.54
C LEU A 238 38.54 18.68 -47.63
N SER A 239 38.62 17.34 -47.65
CA SER A 239 38.06 16.25 -48.47
C SER A 239 38.40 14.91 -47.78
N GLY A 240 37.65 13.83 -48.03
CA GLY A 240 38.24 12.48 -48.12
C GLY A 240 37.87 11.43 -47.07
N ALA A 241 36.96 10.53 -47.46
CA ALA A 241 36.97 9.07 -47.32
C ALA A 241 37.18 8.38 -45.96
N GLY A 242 36.21 7.55 -45.56
CA GLY A 242 36.36 6.49 -44.56
C GLY A 242 35.09 5.65 -44.43
N GLN A 243 35.20 4.35 -44.75
CA GLN A 243 34.14 3.35 -44.89
C GLN A 243 33.71 2.73 -43.55
N SER A 244 32.38 2.50 -43.37
CA SER A 244 31.64 1.45 -42.60
C SER A 244 31.98 1.16 -41.11
N PRO A 245 31.17 0.40 -40.32
CA PRO A 245 29.82 -0.14 -40.57
C PRO A 245 28.80 0.11 -39.42
N ILE A 246 27.58 -0.35 -39.69
CA ILE A 246 26.45 -0.64 -38.78
C ILE A 246 26.92 -1.39 -37.52
N PHE A 247 26.47 -0.96 -36.33
CA PHE A 247 26.63 -1.71 -35.08
C PHE A 247 25.25 -2.04 -34.50
N VAL A 248 24.91 -3.33 -34.57
CA VAL A 248 23.82 -3.99 -33.84
C VAL A 248 24.36 -4.36 -32.47
N PRO A 249 23.74 -4.01 -31.32
CA PRO A 249 24.14 -4.61 -30.06
C PRO A 249 23.45 -5.97 -29.89
N LEU A 250 24.29 -7.00 -29.98
CA LEU A 250 24.07 -8.38 -29.57
C LEU A 250 23.71 -8.42 -28.07
N VAL A 251 22.54 -8.96 -27.74
CA VAL A 251 22.12 -9.22 -26.36
C VAL A 251 22.86 -10.46 -25.86
N THR A 252 23.89 -10.28 -25.05
CA THR A 252 24.55 -11.38 -24.32
C THR A 252 23.74 -11.67 -23.06
N LEU A 253 22.90 -12.70 -23.14
CA LEU A 253 22.20 -13.31 -22.02
C LEU A 253 23.21 -14.11 -21.17
N THR A 254 23.69 -13.58 -20.04
CA THR A 254 24.47 -14.36 -19.08
C THR A 254 23.56 -14.88 -17.97
N LEU A 255 23.10 -16.12 -18.15
CA LEU A 255 22.55 -16.96 -17.10
C LEU A 255 23.66 -17.27 -16.08
N PHE A 256 23.51 -16.83 -14.83
CA PHE A 256 24.29 -17.37 -13.71
C PHE A 256 23.42 -18.36 -12.93
N SER A 257 23.65 -19.64 -13.20
CA SER A 257 23.41 -20.74 -12.27
C SER A 257 24.78 -21.25 -11.84
N ALA A 258 25.03 -21.34 -10.53
CA ALA A 258 26.21 -22.03 -10.01
C ALA A 258 25.85 -22.78 -8.73
N ALA A 259 25.74 -24.09 -8.88
CA ALA A 259 25.81 -25.07 -7.81
C ALA A 259 27.27 -25.51 -7.59
N CYS A 260 27.58 -25.84 -6.33
CA CYS A 260 28.67 -26.70 -5.85
C CYS A 260 30.14 -26.19 -5.91
N TYR A 261 30.75 -25.98 -4.73
CA TYR A 261 31.90 -26.80 -4.29
C TYR A 261 32.14 -26.74 -2.76
N ASN A 262 32.73 -27.82 -2.23
CA ASN A 262 32.74 -28.27 -0.83
C ASN A 262 34.16 -28.29 -0.24
N ARG A 263 34.26 -28.25 1.11
CA ARG A 263 35.39 -28.63 2.02
C ARG A 263 36.73 -27.84 2.05
N ALA A 264 37.02 -27.22 3.20
CA ALA A 264 37.94 -27.72 4.26
C ALA A 264 38.69 -26.60 5.06
N SER A 265 38.32 -26.49 6.33
CA SER A 265 39.15 -26.49 7.56
C SER A 265 40.46 -25.68 7.71
N SER A 266 40.46 -24.82 8.74
CA SER A 266 41.47 -24.63 9.82
C SER A 266 42.27 -23.32 9.92
N ALA A 267 42.38 -22.86 11.18
CA ALA A 267 43.27 -21.86 11.81
C ALA A 267 42.80 -20.38 11.94
N SER A 268 42.94 -19.89 13.18
CA SER A 268 42.51 -18.60 13.76
C SER A 268 43.70 -17.64 13.99
N PRO A 269 43.59 -16.52 14.74
CA PRO A 269 43.43 -15.17 14.17
C PRO A 269 44.52 -14.16 14.59
N HIS A 270 44.86 -13.17 13.76
CA HIS A 270 45.30 -11.85 14.25
C HIS A 270 45.23 -10.77 13.15
N SER A 271 44.51 -9.68 13.49
CA SER A 271 44.65 -8.29 13.01
C SER A 271 44.68 -7.97 11.51
N ALA A 272 43.54 -7.50 10.96
CA ALA A 272 43.49 -6.38 10.02
C ALA A 272 42.07 -5.78 9.91
N ARG A 273 42.02 -4.48 9.73
CA ARG A 273 40.87 -3.56 9.83
C ARG A 273 40.00 -3.53 8.56
N PHE A 274 38.71 -3.21 8.76
CA PHE A 274 37.75 -2.60 7.83
C PHE A 274 37.56 -3.22 6.44
N LEU A 275 36.66 -4.21 6.36
CA LEU A 275 35.70 -4.36 5.26
C LEU A 275 34.51 -5.16 5.81
N LYS A 276 33.45 -4.48 6.25
CA LYS A 276 32.23 -5.15 6.74
C LYS A 276 31.29 -5.40 5.56
N ALA A 277 31.69 -6.33 4.69
CA ALA A 277 30.73 -7.11 3.94
C ALA A 277 30.06 -8.07 4.95
N ARG A 278 28.79 -7.82 5.27
CA ARG A 278 27.92 -8.86 5.83
C ARG A 278 26.75 -9.02 4.88
N SER A 279 26.91 -10.02 4.02
CA SER A 279 25.77 -10.76 3.49
C SER A 279 25.02 -11.38 4.67
N PHE A 280 23.71 -11.17 4.71
CA PHE A 280 22.80 -12.08 5.36
C PHE A 280 21.94 -12.71 4.27
N SER A 281 22.17 -14.00 4.07
CA SER A 281 21.26 -14.92 3.42
C SER A 281 19.96 -15.04 4.24
N ASN A 282 18.82 -14.71 3.64
CA ASN A 282 17.57 -15.42 3.91
C ASN A 282 16.56 -15.22 2.75
N PRO A 283 16.03 -16.28 2.12
CA PRO A 283 15.04 -16.19 1.07
C PRO A 283 13.65 -16.23 1.70
N THR A 284 13.09 -15.07 2.02
CA THR A 284 11.66 -14.86 2.30
C THR A 284 11.53 -13.44 2.80
N GLN A 285 10.79 -12.56 2.13
CA GLN A 285 10.06 -11.51 2.84
C GLN A 285 9.08 -10.76 1.93
N SER A 286 7.89 -10.56 2.48
CA SER A 286 6.72 -9.87 1.94
C SER A 286 7.00 -8.44 1.46
N LEU A 287 6.14 -7.89 0.61
CA LEU A 287 6.09 -6.46 0.32
C LEU A 287 5.68 -5.81 1.63
N ARG A 288 6.62 -5.12 2.27
CA ARG A 288 6.32 -4.10 3.26
C ARG A 288 6.43 -2.79 2.51
N VAL A 289 5.31 -2.13 2.27
CA VAL A 289 5.36 -0.73 1.86
C VAL A 289 5.73 0.05 3.12
N PHE A 290 6.91 0.63 3.13
CA PHE A 290 7.41 1.43 4.25
C PHE A 290 7.05 2.90 4.00
N VAL A 291 6.08 3.42 4.75
CA VAL A 291 5.62 4.81 4.68
C VAL A 291 6.22 5.60 5.83
N SER A 292 7.21 6.42 5.48
CA SER A 292 7.84 7.40 6.37
C SER A 292 6.89 8.57 6.59
N TYR A 293 6.46 8.81 7.84
CA TYR A 293 5.88 10.09 8.26
C TYR A 293 7.00 10.92 8.90
N GLY A 294 7.29 12.09 8.31
CA GLY A 294 8.19 13.09 8.85
C GLY A 294 7.45 14.04 9.77
#